data_AF-A0A0C4ECI8-F1
#
_entry.id   AF-A0A0C4ECI8-F1
#
_cell.length_a   1.000
_cell.length_b   1.000
_cell.length_c   1.000
_cell.angle_alpha   90.00
_cell.angle_beta   90.00
_cell.angle_gamma   90.00
#
_symmetry.space_group_name_H-M   'P 1'
#
loop_
_entity.id
_entity.type
_entity.pdbx_description
1 polymer ?
#
loop_
_entity_poly.entity_id
_entity_poly.type
_entity_poly.pdbx_seq_one_letter_code
_entity_poly.pdbx_strand_id
1 'polypeptide(L)'
;MSPPSSSSTSTPAESPRAASGSSSQKQKRNKRNLPMANPPKSRYFKVWYCCQCRDGPLNASVVSICPNSNCGGHYRCNCCTVQTLEKHD
;
A
#
# COMPACT_ATOMS: atom_id res chain seq x y z
N MET A 1 3.79 -10.06 45.60
CA MET A 1 4.81 -10.96 45.03
C MET A 1 5.29 -10.32 43.75
N SER A 2 6.51 -9.77 43.74
CA SER A 2 7.12 -9.14 42.57
C SER A 2 7.80 -10.19 41.69
N PRO A 3 7.84 -10.00 40.35
CA PRO A 3 8.41 -10.98 39.43
C PRO A 3 9.93 -10.84 39.34
N PRO A 4 10.63 -11.95 39.04
CA PRO A 4 11.75 -11.83 38.12
C PRO A 4 11.80 -13.02 37.15
N SER A 5 12.07 -12.74 35.87
CA SER A 5 12.77 -13.61 34.91
C SER A 5 12.90 -12.82 33.60
N SER A 6 14.06 -12.21 33.31
CA SER A 6 15.24 -12.83 32.69
C SER A 6 15.08 -13.02 31.18
N SER A 7 15.78 -12.13 30.45
CA SER A 7 16.68 -12.39 29.32
C SER A 7 16.25 -13.36 28.21
N SER A 8 16.39 -12.94 26.94
CA SER A 8 17.51 -13.40 26.08
C SER A 8 17.44 -12.84 24.65
N THR A 9 18.57 -12.26 24.27
CA THR A 9 19.05 -11.89 22.94
C THR A 9 19.00 -13.06 21.96
N SER A 10 18.65 -12.82 20.70
CA SER A 10 19.08 -13.64 19.54
C SER A 10 18.89 -12.88 18.22
N THR A 11 19.95 -12.24 17.74
CA THR A 11 20.15 -11.90 16.33
C THR A 11 20.79 -13.08 15.60
N PRO A 12 20.31 -13.45 14.42
CA PRO A 12 21.18 -14.01 13.38
C PRO A 12 21.27 -13.11 12.15
N ALA A 13 22.52 -12.89 11.73
CA ALA A 13 22.93 -12.30 10.47
C ALA A 13 23.11 -13.41 9.42
N GLU A 14 22.71 -13.15 8.17
CA GLU A 14 23.16 -13.78 6.89
C GLU A 14 22.16 -13.35 5.79
N SER A 15 22.46 -13.14 4.51
CA SER A 15 23.67 -13.10 3.69
C SER A 15 23.22 -12.53 2.33
N PRO A 16 23.99 -11.66 1.64
CA PRO A 16 23.61 -11.16 0.31
C PRO A 16 24.01 -12.17 -0.78
N ARG A 17 23.04 -12.72 -1.52
CA ARG A 17 23.31 -13.47 -2.77
C ARG A 17 23.21 -12.55 -3.98
N ALA A 18 24.35 -12.35 -4.61
CA ALA A 18 24.50 -11.86 -5.97
C ALA A 18 23.87 -12.84 -6.97
N ALA A 19 23.26 -12.29 -8.03
CA ALA A 19 23.06 -13.00 -9.29
C ALA A 19 23.26 -12.00 -10.44
N SER A 20 24.44 -12.09 -11.04
CA SER A 20 24.82 -11.51 -12.32
C SER A 20 24.07 -12.24 -13.44
N GLY A 21 23.54 -11.50 -14.42
CA GLY A 21 22.88 -12.08 -15.58
C GLY A 21 22.78 -11.10 -16.75
N SER A 22 23.81 -11.11 -17.60
CA SER A 22 23.82 -11.04 -19.07
C SER A 22 22.63 -10.38 -19.79
N SER A 23 22.87 -9.27 -20.49
CA SER A 23 23.28 -9.18 -21.91
C SER A 23 22.19 -9.43 -22.94
N SER A 24 22.10 -8.48 -23.88
CA SER A 24 21.70 -8.65 -25.29
C SER A 24 20.20 -8.85 -25.59
N GLN A 25 19.53 -7.82 -26.11
CA GLN A 25 19.37 -7.68 -27.58
C GLN A 25 18.61 -6.41 -27.96
N LYS A 26 19.27 -5.67 -28.83
CA LYS A 26 18.86 -4.46 -29.52
C LYS A 26 17.82 -4.83 -30.57
N GLN A 27 16.55 -4.49 -30.35
CA GLN A 27 15.53 -4.51 -31.40
C GLN A 27 14.99 -3.10 -31.62
N LYS A 28 15.61 -2.37 -32.57
CA LYS A 28 15.04 -1.18 -33.19
C LYS A 28 13.90 -1.64 -34.09
N ARG A 29 12.67 -1.61 -33.59
CA ARG A 29 11.46 -1.72 -34.42
C ARG A 29 10.89 -0.32 -34.64
N ASN A 30 10.83 0.07 -35.91
CA ASN A 30 10.13 1.25 -36.41
C ASN A 30 8.69 1.30 -35.86
N LYS A 31 8.45 2.14 -34.86
CA LYS A 31 7.10 2.53 -34.43
C LYS A 31 6.62 3.64 -35.37
N ARG A 32 5.77 3.24 -36.32
CA ARG A 32 4.86 4.16 -37.02
C ARG A 32 4.11 4.97 -35.95
N ASN A 33 4.15 6.29 -36.08
CA ASN A 33 3.36 7.25 -35.29
C ASN A 33 1.87 7.00 -35.54
N LEU A 34 1.29 6.05 -34.81
CA LEU A 34 -0.15 5.99 -34.64
C LEU A 34 -0.54 7.09 -33.64
N PRO A 35 -1.60 7.88 -33.89
CA PRO A 35 -2.13 8.79 -32.89
C PRO A 35 -2.50 7.94 -31.67
N MET A 36 -1.75 8.10 -30.58
CA MET A 36 -2.11 7.49 -29.30
C MET A 36 -3.45 8.08 -28.91
N ALA A 37 -4.52 7.32 -29.11
CA ALA A 37 -5.77 7.54 -28.42
C ALA A 37 -5.42 7.70 -26.93
N ASN A 38 -5.68 8.88 -26.37
CA ASN A 38 -5.49 9.10 -24.95
C ASN A 38 -6.28 8.01 -24.21
N PRO A 39 -5.62 7.12 -23.46
CA PRO A 39 -6.36 6.17 -22.65
C PRO A 39 -7.30 6.97 -21.74
N PRO A 40 -8.54 6.51 -21.51
CA PRO A 40 -9.42 7.15 -20.55
C PRO A 40 -8.64 7.30 -19.25
N LYS A 41 -8.57 8.53 -18.73
CA LYS A 41 -7.87 8.82 -17.48
C LYS A 41 -8.71 8.26 -16.34
N SER A 42 -8.68 6.93 -16.15
CA SER A 42 -9.26 6.28 -14.98
C SER A 42 -8.69 6.94 -13.73
N ARG A 43 -9.55 7.61 -12.96
CA ARG A 43 -9.13 8.29 -11.73
C ARG A 43 -9.17 7.27 -10.61
N TYR A 44 -7.99 6.83 -10.17
CA TYR A 44 -7.87 5.99 -8.99
C TYR A 44 -7.90 6.85 -7.72
N PHE A 45 -8.67 6.43 -6.73
CA PHE A 45 -8.65 7.05 -5.40
C PHE A 45 -8.49 5.99 -4.31
N LYS A 46 -7.75 6.34 -3.26
CA LYS A 46 -7.51 5.45 -2.12
C LYS A 46 -8.58 5.70 -1.07
N VAL A 47 -9.21 4.63 -0.62
CA VAL A 47 -10.14 4.63 0.52
C VAL A 47 -9.60 3.72 1.61
N TRP A 48 -10.07 3.94 2.84
CA TRP A 48 -9.75 3.06 3.96
C TRP A 48 -10.99 2.76 4.80
N TYR A 49 -10.91 1.65 5.53
CA TYR A 49 -11.93 1.18 6.45
C TYR A 49 -11.32 1.05 7.84
N CYS A 50 -12.04 1.55 8.85
CA CYS A 50 -11.60 1.51 10.22
C CYS A 50 -11.56 0.06 10.74
N CYS A 51 -10.48 -0.33 11.42
CA CYS A 51 -10.35 -1.70 11.94
C CYS A 51 -11.13 -1.93 13.24
N GLN A 52 -11.48 -0.87 13.97
CA GLN A 52 -12.21 -0.97 15.24
C GLN A 52 -13.72 -1.09 15.01
N CYS A 53 -14.31 -0.18 14.22
CA CYS A 53 -15.75 -0.15 13.98
C CYS A 53 -16.18 -0.67 12.60
N ARG A 54 -15.23 -1.07 11.73
CA ARG A 54 -15.48 -1.51 10.34
C ARG A 54 -16.18 -0.47 9.46
N ASP A 55 -16.17 0.79 9.89
CA ASP A 55 -16.77 1.91 9.17
C ASP A 55 -15.90 2.33 7.96
N GLY A 56 -16.57 2.75 6.88
CA GLY A 56 -15.96 3.16 5.62
C GLY A 56 -16.86 2.87 4.42
N PRO A 57 -16.45 3.21 3.19
CA PRO A 57 -15.12 3.71 2.79
C PRO A 57 -14.88 5.19 3.11
N LEU A 58 -13.76 5.48 3.77
CA LEU A 58 -13.29 6.84 4.06
C LEU A 58 -12.19 7.23 3.07
N ASN A 59 -12.17 8.48 2.58
CA ASN A 59 -11.13 8.93 1.65
C ASN A 59 -9.77 9.01 2.37
N ALA A 60 -8.81 8.18 1.95
CA ALA A 60 -7.51 8.02 2.60
C ALA A 60 -6.60 9.25 2.45
N SER A 61 -6.90 10.15 1.50
CA SER A 61 -6.14 11.39 1.28
C SER A 61 -6.69 12.58 2.07
N VAL A 62 -7.96 12.53 2.50
CA VAL A 62 -8.64 13.65 3.17
C VAL A 62 -8.89 13.33 4.65
N VAL A 63 -9.28 12.10 4.95
CA VAL A 63 -9.74 11.68 6.27
C VAL A 63 -8.70 10.74 6.87
N SER A 64 -8.02 11.19 7.91
CA SER A 64 -7.03 10.39 8.65
C SER A 64 -7.57 9.78 9.94
N ILE A 65 -8.75 10.22 10.38
CA ILE A 65 -9.40 9.84 11.65
C ILE A 65 -10.79 9.28 11.33
N CYS A 66 -11.18 8.19 11.99
CA CYS A 66 -12.51 7.63 11.83
C CYS A 66 -13.56 8.60 12.41
N PRO A 67 -14.50 9.11 11.61
CA PRO A 67 -15.51 10.08 12.06
C PRO A 67 -16.63 9.43 12.89
N ASN A 68 -16.67 8.09 12.94
CA ASN A 68 -17.71 7.38 13.67
C ASN A 68 -17.52 7.58 15.19
N SER A 69 -18.53 8.18 15.84
CA SER A 69 -18.53 8.48 17.27
C SER A 69 -18.35 7.22 18.14
N ASN A 70 -18.82 6.06 17.69
CA ASN A 70 -18.64 4.79 18.42
C ASN A 70 -17.19 4.32 18.45
N CYS A 71 -16.36 4.83 17.54
CA CYS A 71 -14.94 4.48 17.44
C CYS A 71 -14.03 5.42 18.25
N GLY A 72 -14.58 6.49 18.83
CA GLY A 72 -13.83 7.47 19.61
C GLY A 72 -12.74 8.22 18.83
N GLY A 73 -12.85 8.31 17.50
CA GLY A 73 -11.84 9.01 16.69
C GLY A 73 -10.56 8.20 16.46
N HIS A 74 -10.68 6.92 16.11
CA HIS A 74 -9.53 6.09 15.76
C HIS A 74 -8.74 6.64 14.57
N TYR A 75 -7.46 6.93 14.78
CA TYR A 75 -6.54 7.31 13.71
C TYR A 75 -6.23 6.13 12.79
N ARG A 76 -6.12 6.39 11.49
CA ARG A 76 -5.76 5.36 10.51
C ARG A 76 -4.42 4.73 10.89
N CYS A 77 -4.46 3.42 11.14
CA CYS A 77 -3.29 2.62 11.50
C CYS A 77 -3.04 1.52 10.46
N ASN A 78 -1.99 0.74 10.63
CA ASN A 78 -1.64 -0.33 9.69
C ASN A 78 -2.64 -1.50 9.69
N CYS A 79 -3.48 -1.61 10.74
CA CYS A 79 -4.54 -2.61 10.81
C CYS A 79 -5.80 -2.21 10.01
N CYS A 80 -5.90 -0.95 9.58
CA CYS A 80 -7.00 -0.48 8.73
C CYS A 80 -6.88 -1.06 7.32
N THR A 81 -8.00 -1.49 6.75
CA THR A 81 -8.03 -1.94 5.36
C THR A 81 -7.95 -0.73 4.45
N VAL A 82 -6.96 -0.68 3.55
CA VAL A 82 -6.87 0.35 2.51
C VAL A 82 -7.14 -0.29 1.16
N GLN A 83 -8.03 0.31 0.37
CA GLN A 83 -8.36 -0.14 -0.97
C GLN A 83 -8.16 0.99 -1.97
N THR A 84 -7.79 0.64 -3.21
CA THR A 84 -7.74 1.58 -4.33
C THR A 84 -8.93 1.30 -5.21
N LEU A 85 -9.81 2.29 -5.39
CA LEU A 85 -10.99 2.19 -6.23
C LEU A 85 -10.76 2.93 -7.54
N GLU A 86 -11.20 2.34 -8.64
CA GLU A 86 -11.23 2.99 -9.94
C GLU A 86 -12.55 3.77 -10.07
N LYS A 87 -12.47 5.09 -10.26
CA LYS A 87 -13.63 5.89 -10.64
C LYS A 87 -13.73 5.90 -12.17
N HIS A 88 -14.71 5.19 -12.70
CA HIS A 88 -15.20 5.40 -14.06
C HIS A 88 -16.14 6.63 -14.04
N ASP A 89 -15.87 7.60 -14.91
CA ASP A 89 -16.70 8.79 -15.14
C ASP A 89 -17.62 8.56 -16.35
#